data_AF-A0A7X9GN92-F1
#
_entry.id   AF-A0A7X9GN92-F1
#
_cell.length_a   1.000
_cell.length_b   1.000
_cell.length_c   1.000
_cell.angle_alpha   90.00
_cell.angle_beta   90.00
_cell.angle_gamma   90.00
#
_symmetry.space_group_name_H-M   'P 1'
#
loop_
_entity.id
_entity.type
_entity.pdbx_description
1 polymer ?
#
loop_
_entity_poly.entity_id
_entity_poly.type
_entity_poly.pdbx_seq_one_letter_code
_entity_poly.pdbx_strand_id
1 'polypeptide(L)'
;MEKLLKDGSIIDHTKSVCPICLKVLPAEIFVQEKAVYMKKSCPEHGDYTSYLWPDIEHYMWMRDFKIPAIPPHSPTPIKDGCPSDCGLCQAHLRHPTL
;
A
#
# COMPACT_ATOMS: atom_id res chain seq x y z
N MET A 1 18.65 -15.91 3.99
CA MET A 1 19.24 -14.62 4.41
C MET A 1 18.22 -13.92 5.29
N GLU A 2 17.96 -14.50 6.47
CA GLU A 2 16.98 -14.05 7.45
C GLU A 2 17.51 -12.79 8.14
N LYS A 3 17.13 -11.62 7.65
CA LYS A 3 17.07 -10.45 8.53
C LYS A 3 15.80 -10.63 9.35
N LEU A 4 15.96 -11.06 10.60
CA LEU A 4 14.92 -11.06 11.62
C LEU A 4 14.37 -9.63 11.71
N LEU A 5 13.26 -9.37 11.02
CA LEU A 5 12.51 -8.13 11.17
C LEU A 5 12.02 -8.10 12.61
N LYS A 6 12.49 -7.11 13.38
CA LYS A 6 12.11 -6.97 14.78
C LYS A 6 10.65 -6.52 14.84
N ASP A 7 9.98 -6.87 15.91
CA ASP A 7 8.66 -6.33 16.25
C ASP A 7 8.68 -4.79 16.18
N GLY A 8 7.68 -4.20 15.52
CA GLY A 8 7.57 -2.77 15.26
C GLY A 8 8.41 -2.22 14.09
N SER A 9 9.16 -3.06 13.36
CA SER A 9 9.99 -2.59 12.23
C SER A 9 9.12 -2.07 11.08
N ILE A 10 9.43 -0.87 10.58
CA ILE A 10 8.84 -0.33 9.36
C ILE A 10 9.49 -1.04 8.17
N ILE A 11 8.67 -1.62 7.29
CA ILE A 11 9.09 -2.41 6.13
C ILE A 11 8.79 -1.75 4.79
N ASP A 12 7.86 -0.78 4.77
CA ASP A 12 7.54 0.00 3.59
C ASP A 12 6.83 1.32 3.92
N HIS A 13 6.80 2.23 2.95
CA HIS A 13 6.04 3.47 3.01
C HIS A 13 5.07 3.54 1.84
N THR A 14 3.85 3.99 2.12
CA THR A 14 2.80 4.16 1.12
C THR A 14 1.96 5.40 1.43
N LYS A 15 0.92 5.63 0.63
CA LYS A 15 -0.13 6.60 0.92
C LYS A 15 -1.43 5.86 1.16
N SER A 16 -2.25 6.39 2.06
CA SER A 16 -3.59 5.86 2.33
C SER A 16 -4.53 7.02 2.66
N VAL A 17 -5.84 6.80 2.55
CA VAL A 17 -6.85 7.83 2.84
C VAL A 17 -7.31 7.78 4.29
N CYS A 18 -7.60 8.93 4.91
CA CYS A 18 -8.33 8.95 6.18
C CYS A 18 -9.69 8.25 6.01
N PRO A 19 -10.10 7.34 6.92
CA PRO A 19 -11.38 6.66 6.80
C PRO A 19 -12.60 7.57 7.02
N ILE A 20 -12.39 8.80 7.51
CA ILE A 20 -13.45 9.77 7.77
C ILE A 20 -13.50 10.85 6.68
N CYS A 21 -12.42 11.63 6.50
CA CYS A 21 -12.41 12.74 5.55
C CYS A 21 -11.77 12.43 4.18
N LEU A 22 -11.32 11.19 3.95
CA LEU A 22 -10.69 10.73 2.70
C LEU A 22 -9.40 11.47 2.27
N LYS A 23 -8.88 12.37 3.10
CA LYS A 23 -7.60 13.05 2.87
C LYS A 23 -6.49 12.02 2.66
N VAL A 24 -5.66 12.23 1.64
CA VAL A 24 -4.48 11.39 1.38
C VAL A 24 -3.40 11.69 2.40
N LEU A 25 -2.93 10.65 3.10
CA LEU A 25 -1.97 10.72 4.19
C LEU A 25 -0.77 9.81 3.89
N PRO A 26 0.44 10.16 4.34
CA PRO A 26 1.53 9.20 4.41
C PRO A 26 1.14 8.08 5.38
N ALA A 27 1.52 6.86 5.04
CA ALA A 27 1.29 5.67 5.84
C ALA A 27 2.54 4.80 5.88
N GLU A 28 2.81 4.21 7.03
CA GLU A 28 3.95 3.33 7.25
C GLU A 28 3.43 1.90 7.41
N ILE A 29 4.01 0.97 6.66
CA ILE A 29 3.74 -0.47 6.80
C ILE A 29 4.79 -1.02 7.76
N PHE A 30 4.34 -1.71 8.81
CA PHE A 30 5.21 -2.24 9.85
C PHE A 30 4.81 -3.66 10.25
N VAL A 31 5.75 -4.37 10.86
CA VAL A 31 5.53 -5.72 11.39
C VAL A 31 5.18 -5.64 12.86
N GLN A 32 4.17 -6.38 13.27
CA GLN A 32 3.92 -6.64 14.67
C GLN A 32 3.69 -8.13 14.89
N GLU A 33 4.46 -8.72 15.79
CA GLU A 33 4.62 -10.15 16.01
C GLU A 33 5.01 -10.87 14.71
N LYS A 34 4.02 -11.43 14.01
CA LYS A 34 4.16 -12.14 12.73
C LYS A 34 3.35 -11.51 11.60
N ALA A 35 2.46 -10.58 11.94
CA ALA A 35 1.54 -9.94 11.00
C ALA A 35 2.04 -8.57 10.53
N VAL A 36 1.48 -8.13 9.40
CA VAL A 36 1.78 -6.86 8.76
C VAL A 36 0.62 -5.90 9.00
N TYR A 37 0.95 -4.70 9.44
CA TYR A 37 0.03 -3.63 9.74
C TYR A 37 0.43 -2.37 8.98
N MET A 38 -0.52 -1.46 8.82
CA MET A 38 -0.28 -0.11 8.29
C MET A 38 -0.80 0.90 9.29
N LYS A 39 0.03 1.88 9.65
CA LYS A 39 -0.38 3.02 10.47
C LYS A 39 -0.34 4.32 9.68
N LYS A 40 -1.25 5.23 10.02
CA LYS A 40 -1.34 6.59 9.47
C LYS A 40 -1.96 7.52 10.50
N SER A 41 -1.62 8.80 10.42
CA SER A 41 -2.15 9.83 11.31
C SER A 41 -2.89 10.91 10.52
N CYS A 42 -4.14 11.16 10.87
CA CYS A 42 -4.94 12.25 10.32
C CYS A 42 -4.93 13.42 11.32
N PRO A 43 -4.52 14.63 10.93
CA PRO A 43 -4.51 15.79 11.83
C PRO A 43 -5.87 16.12 12.47
N GLU A 44 -6.97 15.73 11.81
CA GLU A 44 -8.34 16.03 12.24
C GLU A 44 -9.01 14.85 12.97
N HIS A 45 -8.60 13.62 12.66
CA HIS A 45 -9.31 12.40 13.09
C HIS A 45 -8.45 11.40 13.87
N GLY A 46 -7.17 11.73 14.10
CA GLY A 46 -6.25 10.94 14.90
C GLY A 46 -5.58 9.79 14.15
N ASP A 47 -5.05 8.85 14.94
CA ASP A 47 -4.25 7.73 14.45
C ASP A 47 -5.11 6.52 14.08
N TYR A 48 -4.72 5.85 13.00
CA TYR A 48 -5.36 4.63 12.53
C TYR A 48 -4.32 3.57 12.27
N THR A 49 -4.60 2.36 12.74
CA THR A 49 -3.86 1.15 12.40
C THR A 49 -4.79 0.17 11.71
N SER A 50 -4.35 -0.37 10.58
CA SER A 50 -5.08 -1.38 9.80
C SER A 50 -4.25 -2.65 9.72
N TYR A 51 -4.88 -3.79 10.03
CA TYR A 51 -4.31 -5.09 9.74
C TYR A 51 -4.28 -5.34 8.23
N LEU A 52 -3.12 -5.72 7.68
CA LEU A 52 -2.95 -5.95 6.25
C LEU A 52 -2.79 -7.43 5.91
N TRP A 53 -1.95 -8.16 6.65
CA TRP A 53 -1.55 -9.51 6.27
C TRP A 53 -1.15 -10.35 7.49
N PRO A 54 -1.50 -11.65 7.55
CA PRO A 54 -1.22 -12.50 8.72
C PRO A 54 0.25 -12.88 8.94
N ASP A 55 1.04 -12.88 7.86
CA ASP A 55 2.36 -13.51 7.85
C ASP A 55 3.36 -12.67 7.05
N ILE A 56 4.39 -12.17 7.72
CA ILE A 56 5.41 -11.31 7.12
C ILE A 56 6.23 -12.04 6.04
N GLU A 57 6.55 -13.32 6.20
CA GLU A 57 7.33 -14.06 5.21
C GLU A 57 6.57 -14.17 3.89
N HIS A 58 5.28 -14.52 3.97
CA HIS A 58 4.38 -14.58 2.83
C HIS A 58 4.14 -13.20 2.22
N TYR A 59 4.00 -12.15 3.03
CA TYR A 59 3.89 -10.78 2.53
C TYR A 59 5.12 -10.34 1.72
N MET A 60 6.33 -10.62 2.25
CA MET A 60 7.58 -10.31 1.56
C MET A 60 7.74 -11.15 0.29
N TRP A 61 7.40 -12.43 0.33
CA TRP A 61 7.39 -13.29 -0.85
C TRP A 61 6.47 -12.77 -1.95
N MET A 62 5.23 -12.36 -1.61
CA MET A 62 4.30 -11.76 -2.57
C MET A 62 4.88 -10.46 -3.14
N ARG A 63 5.42 -9.59 -2.27
CA ARG A 63 6.03 -8.32 -2.68
C ARG A 63 7.17 -8.51 -3.69
N ASP A 64 7.96 -9.57 -3.53
CA ASP A 64 9.05 -9.91 -4.45
C ASP A 64 8.56 -10.59 -5.74
N PHE A 65 7.31 -11.06 -5.77
CA PHE A 65 6.69 -11.66 -6.94
C PHE A 65 6.34 -10.59 -7.99
N LYS A 66 7.29 -10.32 -8.89
CA LYS A 66 7.15 -9.31 -9.94
C LYS A 66 6.56 -9.90 -11.22
N ILE A 67 5.29 -9.61 -11.48
CA ILE A 67 4.69 -9.78 -12.80
C ILE A 67 4.78 -8.44 -13.55
N PRO A 68 5.14 -8.40 -14.85
CA PRO A 68 5.09 -7.17 -15.62
C PRO A 68 3.68 -6.56 -15.59
N ALA A 69 3.58 -5.32 -15.12
CA ALA A 69 2.33 -4.57 -15.14
C ALA A 69 2.24 -3.75 -16.42
N ILE A 70 1.07 -3.75 -17.06
CA ILE A 70 0.82 -3.00 -18.30
C ILE A 70 -0.24 -1.92 -18.08
N PRO A 71 -0.18 -0.78 -18.79
CA PRO A 71 -1.22 0.23 -18.72
C PRO A 71 -2.54 -0.30 -19.32
N PRO A 72 -3.68 0.35 -19.02
CA PRO A 72 -4.94 0.02 -19.68
C PRO A 72 -4.88 0.39 -21.18
N HIS A 73 -5.73 -0.24 -22.00
CA HIS A 73 -5.74 -0.07 -23.46
C HIS A 73 -6.00 1.37 -23.94
N SER A 74 -6.64 2.20 -23.12
CA SER A 74 -6.97 3.59 -23.46
C SER A 74 -6.87 4.47 -22.21
N PRO A 75 -5.64 4.79 -21.76
CA PRO A 75 -5.44 5.45 -20.50
C PRO A 75 -5.74 6.95 -20.56
N THR A 76 -6.31 7.52 -19.50
CA THR A 76 -6.42 8.98 -19.32
C THR A 76 -5.14 9.55 -18.70
N PRO A 77 -4.73 10.79 -19.04
CA PRO A 77 -3.58 11.44 -18.41
C PRO A 77 -3.76 11.60 -16.88
N ILE A 78 -2.66 11.49 -16.14
CA ILE A 78 -2.62 11.76 -14.69
C ILE A 78 -2.63 13.29 -14.48
N LYS A 79 -3.47 13.76 -13.56
CA LYS A 79 -3.56 15.16 -13.12
C LYS A 79 -3.22 15.30 -11.64
N ASP A 80 -4.00 14.66 -10.77
CA ASP A 80 -3.94 14.80 -9.31
C ASP A 80 -3.38 13.54 -8.60
N GLY A 81 -3.17 12.46 -9.35
CA GLY A 81 -2.64 11.17 -8.86
C GLY A 81 -3.70 10.28 -8.20
N CYS A 82 -3.28 9.09 -7.75
CA CYS A 82 -4.14 8.19 -6.98
C CYS A 82 -4.40 8.78 -5.57
N PRO A 83 -5.66 8.84 -5.08
CA PRO A 83 -6.86 8.23 -5.63
C PRO A 83 -7.74 9.16 -6.50
N SER A 84 -7.40 10.44 -6.62
CA SER A 84 -8.21 11.45 -7.33
C SER A 84 -8.41 11.14 -8.82
N ASP A 85 -7.41 10.55 -9.47
CA ASP A 85 -7.47 10.12 -10.87
C ASP A 85 -7.78 8.61 -11.02
N CYS A 86 -8.25 7.95 -9.96
CA CYS A 86 -8.45 6.49 -9.99
C CYS A 86 -9.49 6.10 -11.04
N GLY A 87 -9.18 5.07 -11.83
CA GLY A 87 -9.96 4.65 -13.00
C GLY A 87 -9.02 4.13 -14.09
N LEU A 88 -9.26 4.50 -15.35
CA LEU A 88 -8.38 4.15 -16.47
C LEU A 88 -7.19 5.11 -16.62
N CYS A 89 -6.61 5.65 -15.54
CA CYS A 89 -5.47 6.56 -15.69
C CYS A 89 -4.18 5.82 -16.08
N GLN A 90 -3.18 6.54 -16.61
CA GLN A 90 -1.89 5.96 -17.02
C GLN A 90 -1.14 5.27 -15.87
N ALA A 91 -1.41 5.63 -14.62
CA ALA A 91 -0.84 4.99 -13.43
C ALA A 91 -1.60 3.72 -12.99
N HIS A 92 -2.77 3.42 -13.56
CA HIS A 92 -3.58 2.25 -13.21
C HIS A 92 -3.05 0.99 -13.92
N LEU A 93 -1.81 0.60 -13.58
CA LEU A 93 -1.17 -0.57 -14.16
C LEU A 93 -1.88 -1.84 -13.68
N ARG A 94 -2.15 -2.76 -14.61
CA ARG A 94 -2.79 -4.05 -14.36
C ARG A 94 -1.81 -5.20 -14.60
N HIS A 95 -1.91 -6.22 -13.77
CA HIS A 95 -1.27 -7.51 -14.05
C HIS A 95 -2.19 -8.36 -14.92
N PRO A 96 -1.65 -9.21 -15.81
CA PRO A 96 -2.42 -10.29 -16.41
C PRO A 96 -3.07 -11.14 -15.31
N THR A 97 -4.34 -11.49 -15.48
CA THR A 97 -5.00 -12.47 -14.62
C THR A 97 -4.36 -13.83 -14.93
N LEU A 98 -3.74 -14.46 -13.94
CA LEU A 98 -3.26 -15.83 -14.03
C LEU A 98 -4.43 -16.82 -13.93
#